data_AF-A0A6A6YQL4-F1
#
_entry.id   AF-A0A6A6YQL4-F1
#
_cell.length_a   1.000
_cell.length_b   1.000
_cell.length_c   1.000
_cell.angle_alpha   90.00
_cell.angle_beta   90.00
_cell.angle_gamma   90.00
#
_symmetry.space_group_name_H-M   'P 1'
#
loop_
_entity.id
_entity.type
_entity.pdbx_description
1 polymer ?
#
loop_
_entity_poly.entity_id
_entity_poly.type
_entity_poly.pdbx_seq_one_letter_code
_entity_poly.pdbx_strand_id
1 'polypeptide(L)'
;MQEEPKVQRFIPSEYIGNVDDYPEQPEFYFANHQPIRDALAAQKDIEWTLFNLGWLADYVVPEKNRYIRNIDDAHPVNFNDKTMIIPGAGDEPITFTTARDGARAIAHLFNAPAWEPVTYVSGEATTWNQVKDLLAKHGHQLRLSYRPTAELVDIVSNPTSHTADDVTAAQFGMWSASGSTRVPEEKAAAHKEKYFAGLRFQSLEEIISTTERDTETVI
;
A
#
# COMPACT_ATOMS: atom_id res chain seq x y z
N MET A 1 -9.66 -1.86 43.46
CA MET A 1 -8.83 -1.67 42.26
C MET A 1 -9.74 -1.88 41.07
N GLN A 2 -9.85 -0.89 40.20
CA GLN A 2 -10.52 -1.06 38.92
C GLN A 2 -9.49 -1.71 38.00
N GLU A 3 -9.74 -2.91 37.47
CA GLU A 3 -8.85 -3.50 36.47
C GLU A 3 -8.78 -2.55 35.28
N GLU A 4 -7.57 -2.27 34.80
CA GLU A 4 -7.41 -1.51 33.56
C GLU A 4 -8.06 -2.28 32.40
N PRO A 5 -8.74 -1.59 31.47
CA PRO A 5 -9.36 -2.25 30.33
C PRO A 5 -8.29 -3.00 29.52
N LYS A 6 -8.43 -4.33 29.45
CA LYS A 6 -7.54 -5.19 28.67
C LYS A 6 -7.83 -5.00 27.19
N VAL A 7 -6.77 -4.80 26.40
CA VAL A 7 -6.86 -4.84 24.93
C VAL A 7 -7.36 -6.22 24.51
N GLN A 8 -8.42 -6.25 23.70
CA GLN A 8 -9.00 -7.51 23.20
C GLN A 8 -8.61 -7.77 21.74
N ARG A 9 -8.35 -6.71 20.99
CA ARG A 9 -8.11 -6.73 19.54
C ARG A 9 -6.95 -5.82 19.17
N PHE A 10 -6.07 -6.28 18.29
CA PHE A 10 -4.88 -5.54 17.88
C PHE A 10 -4.61 -5.67 16.38
N ILE A 11 -4.29 -4.54 15.74
CA ILE A 11 -3.84 -4.47 14.35
C ILE A 11 -2.43 -3.88 14.39
N PRO A 12 -1.36 -4.67 14.19
CA PRO A 12 -0.02 -4.12 14.08
C PRO A 12 0.12 -3.24 12.83
N SER A 13 1.13 -2.39 12.81
CA SER A 13 1.46 -1.58 11.63
C SER A 13 1.98 -2.48 10.52
N GLU A 14 1.09 -2.91 9.62
CA GLU A 14 1.43 -3.77 8.48
C GLU A 14 1.14 -3.03 7.16
N TYR A 15 -0.12 -2.92 6.74
CA TYR A 15 -0.60 -2.05 5.64
C TYR A 15 0.12 -2.21 4.29
N ILE A 16 0.59 -3.42 3.94
CA ILE A 16 1.30 -3.71 2.70
C ILE A 16 0.47 -4.59 1.75
N GLY A 17 1.13 -5.38 0.91
CA GLY A 17 0.53 -6.25 -0.09
C GLY A 17 0.40 -7.69 0.40
N ASN A 18 0.72 -8.64 -0.46
CA ASN A 18 0.51 -10.06 -0.22
C ASN A 18 1.55 -10.68 0.73
N VAL A 19 1.29 -10.57 2.03
CA VAL A 19 2.11 -11.20 3.08
C VAL A 19 1.99 -12.73 3.14
N ASP A 20 0.97 -13.35 2.54
CA ASP A 20 0.82 -14.81 2.53
C ASP A 20 1.90 -15.44 1.63
N ASP A 21 2.08 -14.89 0.42
CA ASP A 21 3.04 -15.41 -0.56
C ASP A 21 4.41 -14.71 -0.50
N TYR A 22 4.45 -13.48 0.02
CA TYR A 22 5.66 -12.65 0.11
C TYR A 22 5.89 -12.10 1.52
N PRO A 23 6.04 -12.96 2.54
CA PRO A 23 6.16 -12.52 3.94
C PRO A 23 7.38 -11.62 4.20
N GLU A 24 8.42 -11.73 3.38
CA GLU A 24 9.66 -10.96 3.53
C GLU A 24 9.64 -9.63 2.77
N GLN A 25 8.59 -9.32 2.01
CA GLN A 25 8.48 -8.10 1.22
C GLN A 25 7.53 -7.09 1.89
N PRO A 26 7.85 -5.78 1.86
CA PRO A 26 9.13 -5.19 1.47
C PRO A 26 10.26 -5.59 2.44
N GLU A 27 11.47 -5.78 1.92
CA GLU A 27 12.62 -6.32 2.68
C GLU A 27 12.94 -5.53 3.97
N PHE A 28 12.83 -4.20 3.93
CA PHE A 28 13.07 -3.34 5.10
C PHE A 28 12.04 -3.51 6.23
N TYR A 29 10.86 -4.07 5.94
CA TYR A 29 9.86 -4.38 6.95
C TYR A 29 10.14 -5.70 7.65
N PHE A 30 10.81 -6.65 7.01
CA PHE A 30 11.02 -7.98 7.58
C PHE A 30 11.68 -7.91 8.97
N ALA A 31 12.79 -7.18 9.11
CA ALA A 31 13.52 -7.09 10.37
C ALA A 31 12.70 -6.49 11.53
N ASN A 32 11.77 -5.57 11.23
CA ASN A 32 10.99 -4.86 12.24
C ASN A 32 9.62 -5.48 12.49
N HIS A 33 9.03 -6.13 11.49
CA HIS A 33 7.66 -6.67 11.52
C HIS A 33 7.65 -8.15 11.90
N GLN A 34 8.65 -8.93 11.48
CA GLN A 34 8.70 -10.37 11.78
C GLN A 34 8.66 -10.67 13.29
N PRO A 35 9.39 -9.96 14.17
CA PRO A 35 9.29 -10.21 15.61
C PRO A 35 7.89 -9.98 16.17
N ILE A 36 7.16 -9.01 15.62
CA ILE A 36 5.77 -8.71 16.03
C ILE A 36 4.84 -9.83 15.55
N ARG A 37 5.00 -10.28 14.30
CA ARG A 37 4.23 -11.40 13.74
C ARG A 37 4.43 -12.68 14.54
N ASP A 38 5.68 -13.01 14.88
CA ASP A 38 6.02 -14.18 15.69
C ASP A 38 5.40 -14.10 17.09
N ALA A 39 5.51 -12.94 17.75
CA ALA A 39 4.93 -12.73 19.07
C ALA A 39 3.40 -12.87 19.06
N LEU A 40 2.73 -12.33 18.04
CA LEU A 40 1.28 -12.45 17.88
C LEU A 40 0.84 -13.89 17.57
N ALA A 41 1.60 -14.63 16.76
CA ALA A 41 1.34 -16.03 16.43
C ALA A 41 1.58 -16.99 17.61
N ALA A 42 2.51 -16.66 18.50
CA ALA A 42 2.85 -17.49 19.67
C ALA A 42 1.81 -17.41 20.82
N GLN A 43 0.84 -16.51 20.73
CA GLN A 43 -0.12 -16.22 21.80
C GLN A 43 -1.58 -16.36 21.35
N LYS A 44 -2.51 -16.41 22.31
CA LYS A 44 -3.97 -16.45 22.09
C LYS A 44 -4.75 -15.52 23.02
N ASP A 45 -4.06 -14.63 23.72
CA ASP A 45 -4.61 -13.69 24.69
C ASP A 45 -5.34 -12.52 24.03
N ILE A 46 -4.87 -12.11 22.84
CA ILE A 46 -5.50 -11.07 22.02
C ILE A 46 -5.85 -11.61 20.63
N GLU A 47 -6.99 -11.17 20.10
CA GLU A 47 -7.34 -11.35 18.69
C GLU A 47 -6.59 -10.33 17.84
N TRP A 48 -6.04 -10.75 16.71
CA TRP A 48 -5.21 -9.88 15.88
C TRP A 48 -5.35 -10.19 14.41
N THR A 49 -4.97 -9.23 13.57
CA THR A 49 -4.91 -9.42 12.13
C THR A 49 -3.86 -8.52 11.47
N LEU A 50 -3.13 -9.05 10.50
CA LEU A 50 -2.29 -8.28 9.60
C LEU A 50 -3.18 -7.67 8.53
N PHE A 51 -3.46 -6.36 8.65
CA PHE A 51 -4.32 -5.65 7.72
C PHE A 51 -3.52 -5.09 6.54
N ASN A 52 -3.84 -5.53 5.32
CA ASN A 52 -3.07 -5.26 4.10
C ASN A 52 -3.95 -4.64 3.00
N LEU A 53 -3.40 -3.67 2.28
CA LEU A 53 -4.17 -2.79 1.39
C LEU A 53 -3.45 -2.38 0.08
N GLY A 54 -2.23 -2.86 -0.15
CA GLY A 54 -1.39 -2.47 -1.28
C GLY A 54 -0.81 -1.05 -1.14
N TRP A 55 -0.69 -0.33 -2.25
CA TRP A 55 -0.30 1.08 -2.26
C TRP A 55 -1.43 1.97 -1.74
N LEU A 56 -1.07 3.03 -1.03
CA LEU A 56 -2.00 4.12 -0.74
C LEU A 56 -2.27 4.91 -2.02
N ALA A 57 -3.52 4.90 -2.47
CA ALA A 57 -3.96 5.59 -3.68
C ALA A 57 -3.76 7.12 -3.60
N ASP A 58 -3.72 7.67 -2.40
CA ASP A 58 -3.47 9.08 -2.12
C ASP A 58 -2.18 9.61 -2.77
N TYR A 59 -1.19 8.76 -3.03
CA TYR A 59 0.04 9.17 -3.72
C TYR A 59 -0.15 9.48 -5.22
N VAL A 60 -1.29 9.12 -5.82
CA VAL A 60 -1.60 9.46 -7.23
C VAL A 60 -2.28 10.82 -7.41
N VAL A 61 -2.40 11.62 -6.34
CA VAL A 61 -2.84 13.02 -6.40
C VAL A 61 -1.79 13.94 -5.78
N PRO A 62 -1.79 15.26 -6.07
CA PRO A 62 -0.81 16.19 -5.50
C PRO A 62 -0.80 16.22 -3.96
N GLU A 63 0.34 16.59 -3.36
CA GLU A 63 0.53 16.60 -1.89
C GLU A 63 -0.52 17.41 -1.14
N LYS A 64 -0.98 18.54 -1.70
CA LYS A 64 -2.02 19.37 -1.08
C LYS A 64 -3.38 18.66 -0.93
N ASN A 65 -3.62 17.58 -1.68
CA ASN A 65 -4.89 16.87 -1.73
C ASN A 65 -4.91 15.61 -0.85
N ARG A 66 -3.91 15.40 0.02
CA ARG A 66 -3.82 14.23 0.89
C ARG A 66 -3.26 14.59 2.28
N TYR A 67 -3.59 13.77 3.28
CA TYR A 67 -3.06 13.93 4.65
C TYR A 67 -1.71 13.22 4.89
N ILE A 68 -1.32 12.32 3.98
CA ILE A 68 -0.10 11.54 4.13
C ILE A 68 1.12 12.32 3.62
N ARG A 69 2.25 12.16 4.33
CA ARG A 69 3.51 12.82 3.98
C ARG A 69 3.94 12.45 2.57
N ASN A 70 4.57 13.40 1.86
CA ASN A 70 5.30 13.07 0.64
C ASN A 70 6.43 12.08 0.94
N ILE A 71 6.69 11.17 0.00
CA ILE A 71 7.79 10.20 0.09
C ILE A 71 8.73 10.30 -1.13
N ASP A 72 8.64 11.41 -1.87
CA ASP A 72 9.48 11.71 -3.03
C ASP A 72 9.58 10.50 -3.99
N ASP A 73 10.79 10.13 -4.39
CA ASP A 73 11.05 9.04 -5.34
C ASP A 73 10.85 7.63 -4.76
N ALA A 74 10.48 7.51 -3.47
CA ALA A 74 10.03 6.24 -2.90
C ALA A 74 8.65 5.82 -3.42
N HIS A 75 7.88 6.75 -3.98
CA HIS A 75 6.69 6.45 -4.77
C HIS A 75 7.00 6.64 -6.26
N PRO A 76 6.57 5.74 -7.16
CA PRO A 76 6.82 5.89 -8.59
C PRO A 76 6.28 7.17 -9.22
N VAL A 77 5.28 7.83 -8.63
CA VAL A 77 4.75 9.14 -9.07
C VAL A 77 5.22 10.23 -8.11
N ASN A 78 5.96 11.22 -8.62
CA ASN A 78 6.42 12.38 -7.88
C ASN A 78 5.91 13.67 -8.55
N PHE A 79 4.89 14.28 -7.95
CA PHE A 79 4.26 15.51 -8.46
C PHE A 79 5.10 16.77 -8.25
N ASN A 80 6.03 16.77 -7.28
CA ASN A 80 6.88 17.92 -6.99
C ASN A 80 7.92 18.08 -8.10
N ASP A 81 8.58 16.99 -8.50
CA ASP A 81 9.56 16.97 -9.59
C ASP A 81 8.95 16.70 -10.98
N LYS A 82 7.65 16.42 -11.01
CA LYS A 82 6.87 16.05 -12.21
C LYS A 82 7.51 14.85 -12.92
N THR A 83 7.85 13.83 -12.17
CA THR A 83 8.47 12.59 -12.66
C THR A 83 7.57 11.39 -12.40
N MET A 84 7.73 10.38 -13.25
CA MET A 84 7.29 9.03 -12.94
C MET A 84 8.42 8.05 -13.21
N ILE A 85 8.91 7.37 -12.18
CA ILE A 85 9.98 6.37 -12.25
C ILE A 85 9.34 5.00 -12.07
N ILE A 86 9.07 4.32 -13.18
CA ILE A 86 8.34 3.05 -13.21
C ILE A 86 9.30 1.90 -12.85
N PRO A 87 9.04 1.11 -11.80
CA PRO A 87 9.86 -0.05 -11.47
C PRO A 87 9.70 -1.17 -12.50
N GLY A 88 10.81 -1.78 -12.91
CA GLY A 88 10.80 -2.92 -13.83
C GLY A 88 10.23 -2.56 -15.21
N ALA A 89 9.36 -3.44 -15.73
CA ALA A 89 8.61 -3.19 -16.96
C ALA A 89 7.32 -2.39 -16.70
N GLY A 90 6.84 -2.36 -15.46
CA GLY A 90 5.62 -1.65 -15.05
C GLY A 90 4.32 -2.37 -15.37
N ASP A 91 4.39 -3.65 -15.76
CA ASP A 91 3.26 -4.52 -16.12
C ASP A 91 2.86 -5.46 -14.98
N GLU A 92 3.67 -5.52 -13.92
CA GLU A 92 3.37 -6.30 -12.74
C GLU A 92 2.09 -5.78 -12.07
N PRO A 93 1.15 -6.67 -11.71
CA PRO A 93 -0.07 -6.27 -11.03
C PRO A 93 0.24 -5.62 -9.68
N ILE A 94 -0.49 -4.54 -9.38
CA ILE A 94 -0.45 -3.83 -8.10
C ILE A 94 -1.88 -3.56 -7.61
N THR A 95 -2.02 -3.29 -6.31
CA THR A 95 -3.29 -2.89 -5.69
C THR A 95 -3.15 -1.48 -5.14
N PHE A 96 -4.20 -0.66 -5.32
CA PHE A 96 -4.36 0.62 -4.67
C PHE A 96 -5.59 0.62 -3.77
N THR A 97 -5.46 1.26 -2.61
CA THR A 97 -6.57 1.56 -1.70
C THR A 97 -6.33 2.94 -1.08
N THR A 98 -7.34 3.80 -0.97
CA THR A 98 -7.15 5.10 -0.28
C THR A 98 -6.92 4.87 1.21
N ALA A 99 -6.16 5.76 1.85
CA ALA A 99 -6.00 5.78 3.30
C ALA A 99 -7.38 5.87 4.00
N ARG A 100 -8.29 6.66 3.44
CA ARG A 100 -9.65 6.83 3.95
C ARG A 100 -10.48 5.56 3.86
N ASP A 101 -10.40 4.82 2.75
CA ASP A 101 -11.08 3.53 2.61
C ASP A 101 -10.47 2.44 3.49
N GLY A 102 -9.14 2.42 3.63
CA GLY A 102 -8.44 1.58 4.59
C GLY A 102 -8.93 1.84 6.02
N ALA A 103 -8.99 3.11 6.44
CA ALA A 103 -9.49 3.50 7.75
C ALA A 103 -10.96 3.11 7.98
N ARG A 104 -11.82 3.32 6.96
CA ARG A 104 -13.23 2.90 7.01
C ARG A 104 -13.36 1.38 7.14
N ALA A 105 -12.56 0.62 6.40
CA ALA A 105 -12.53 -0.84 6.48
C ALA A 105 -12.06 -1.30 7.86
N ILE A 106 -10.99 -0.73 8.41
CA ILE A 106 -10.52 -1.03 9.77
C ILE A 106 -11.63 -0.76 10.79
N ALA A 107 -12.28 0.41 10.74
CA ALA A 107 -13.37 0.74 11.64
C ALA A 107 -14.54 -0.27 11.53
N HIS A 108 -14.83 -0.74 10.31
CA HIS A 108 -15.88 -1.73 10.07
C HIS A 108 -15.49 -3.13 10.57
N LEU A 109 -14.20 -3.48 10.47
CA LEU A 109 -13.66 -4.78 10.90
C LEU A 109 -13.92 -5.05 12.39
N PHE A 110 -13.95 -4.02 13.22
CA PHE A 110 -14.28 -4.15 14.65
C PHE A 110 -15.72 -4.61 14.91
N ASN A 111 -16.63 -4.53 13.94
CA ASN A 111 -17.97 -5.09 14.05
C ASN A 111 -18.02 -6.59 13.74
N ALA A 112 -16.95 -7.17 13.18
CA ALA A 112 -16.89 -8.58 12.88
C ALA A 112 -16.83 -9.42 14.18
N PRO A 113 -17.50 -10.58 14.22
CA PRO A 113 -17.52 -11.44 15.41
C PRO A 113 -16.16 -12.08 15.70
N ALA A 114 -15.34 -12.31 14.67
CA ALA A 114 -13.99 -12.84 14.78
C ALA A 114 -13.15 -12.39 13.59
N TRP A 115 -11.83 -12.37 13.76
CA TRP A 115 -10.86 -11.99 12.74
C TRP A 115 -10.02 -13.17 12.27
N GLU A 116 -9.64 -13.13 11.00
CA GLU A 116 -8.56 -13.97 10.49
C GLU A 116 -7.20 -13.33 10.79
N PRO A 117 -6.12 -14.12 10.95
CA PRO A 117 -4.78 -13.60 11.20
C PRO A 117 -4.27 -12.63 10.12
N VAL A 118 -4.85 -12.68 8.91
CA VAL A 118 -4.52 -11.77 7.81
C VAL A 118 -5.82 -11.29 7.18
N THR A 119 -5.95 -9.98 7.00
CA THR A 119 -7.10 -9.32 6.37
C THR A 119 -6.62 -8.48 5.19
N TYR A 120 -7.33 -8.57 4.08
CA TYR A 120 -7.02 -7.86 2.84
C TYR A 120 -8.16 -6.95 2.43
N VAL A 121 -7.81 -5.77 1.93
CA VAL A 121 -8.70 -4.88 1.18
C VAL A 121 -8.06 -4.51 -0.15
N SER A 122 -8.90 -4.30 -1.16
CA SER A 122 -8.47 -3.89 -2.50
C SER A 122 -9.44 -2.84 -3.01
N GLY A 123 -8.96 -1.61 -3.20
CA GLY A 123 -9.74 -0.56 -3.88
C GLY A 123 -9.76 -0.79 -5.39
N GLU A 124 -8.59 -0.85 -6.00
CA GLU A 124 -8.40 -1.09 -7.42
C GLU A 124 -7.16 -1.94 -7.69
N ALA A 125 -7.28 -2.86 -8.64
CA ALA A 125 -6.20 -3.66 -9.19
C ALA A 125 -5.77 -3.08 -10.55
N THR A 126 -4.48 -2.82 -10.73
CA THR A 126 -3.96 -2.14 -11.94
C THR A 126 -2.47 -2.48 -12.14
N THR A 127 -1.77 -1.70 -12.98
CA THR A 127 -0.32 -1.75 -13.24
C THR A 127 0.23 -0.32 -13.28
N TRP A 128 1.54 -0.14 -13.10
CA TRP A 128 2.14 1.19 -13.22
C TRP A 128 2.01 1.78 -14.64
N ASN A 129 2.01 0.94 -15.68
CA ASN A 129 1.74 1.37 -17.05
C ASN A 129 0.30 1.90 -17.22
N GLN A 130 -0.68 1.26 -16.59
CA GLN A 130 -2.07 1.76 -16.59
C GLN A 130 -2.21 3.05 -15.78
N VAL A 131 -1.51 3.19 -14.65
CA VAL A 131 -1.47 4.45 -13.88
C VAL A 131 -0.88 5.59 -14.72
N LYS A 132 0.22 5.33 -15.43
CA LYS A 132 0.83 6.28 -16.38
C LYS A 132 -0.20 6.75 -17.42
N ASP A 133 -0.91 5.82 -18.04
CA ASP A 133 -1.91 6.14 -19.07
C ASP A 133 -3.10 6.91 -18.49
N LEU A 134 -3.54 6.56 -17.28
CA LEU A 134 -4.59 7.25 -16.54
C LEU A 134 -4.20 8.70 -16.22
N LEU A 135 -3.02 8.92 -15.65
CA LEU A 135 -2.53 10.27 -15.34
C LEU A 135 -2.38 11.11 -16.62
N ALA A 136 -1.90 10.53 -17.72
CA ALA A 136 -1.80 11.20 -19.01
C ALA A 136 -3.18 11.58 -19.58
N LYS A 137 -4.18 10.69 -19.45
CA LYS A 137 -5.59 10.96 -19.83
C LYS A 137 -6.17 12.16 -19.06
N HIS A 138 -5.77 12.31 -17.79
CA HIS A 138 -6.12 13.45 -16.93
C HIS A 138 -5.25 14.70 -17.15
N GLY A 139 -4.35 14.68 -18.14
CA GLY A 139 -3.54 15.84 -18.53
C GLY A 139 -2.33 16.10 -17.63
N HIS A 140 -1.98 15.18 -16.73
CA HIS A 140 -0.74 15.26 -15.97
C HIS A 140 0.46 15.02 -16.88
N GLN A 141 1.33 16.02 -17.00
CA GLN A 141 2.56 15.93 -17.79
C GLN A 141 3.73 15.56 -16.88
N LEU A 142 4.10 14.28 -16.87
CA LEU A 142 5.21 13.74 -16.10
C LEU A 142 6.36 13.31 -17.02
N ARG A 143 7.60 13.54 -16.58
CA ARG A 143 8.79 12.97 -17.22
C ARG A 143 8.89 11.50 -16.82
N LEU A 144 8.70 10.63 -17.79
CA LEU A 144 8.68 9.19 -17.60
C LEU A 144 10.09 8.60 -17.72
N SER A 145 10.38 7.63 -16.85
CA SER A 145 11.54 6.75 -16.95
C SER A 145 11.20 5.39 -16.36
N TYR A 146 11.97 4.36 -16.74
CA TYR A 146 11.87 3.03 -16.17
C TYR A 146 13.15 2.73 -15.41
N ARG A 147 13.03 2.13 -14.22
CA ARG A 147 14.17 1.64 -13.44
C ARG A 147 14.19 0.11 -13.53
N PRO A 148 15.10 -0.49 -14.30
CA PRO A 148 15.14 -1.93 -14.50
C PRO A 148 15.31 -2.70 -13.19
N THR A 149 14.71 -3.90 -13.11
CA THR A 149 14.81 -4.75 -11.91
C THR A 149 16.26 -5.05 -11.52
N ALA A 150 17.17 -5.20 -12.49
CA ALA A 150 18.59 -5.41 -12.21
C ALA A 150 19.24 -4.22 -11.49
N GLU A 151 18.85 -2.99 -11.83
CA GLU A 151 19.32 -1.78 -11.15
C GLU A 151 18.76 -1.69 -9.72
N LEU A 152 17.47 -2.01 -9.54
CA LEU A 152 16.84 -2.07 -8.21
C LEU A 152 17.57 -3.07 -7.30
N VAL A 153 17.84 -4.27 -7.81
CA VAL A 153 18.56 -5.32 -7.07
C VAL A 153 19.99 -4.89 -6.72
N ASP A 154 20.69 -4.23 -7.64
CA ASP A 154 22.04 -3.71 -7.39
C ASP A 154 22.05 -2.69 -6.24
N ILE A 155 21.13 -1.71 -6.28
CA ILE A 155 21.02 -0.69 -5.24
C ILE A 155 20.76 -1.31 -3.87
N VAL A 156 19.81 -2.25 -3.79
CA VAL A 156 19.44 -2.92 -2.53
C VAL A 156 20.56 -3.83 -2.02
N SER A 157 21.29 -4.51 -2.91
CA SER A 157 22.38 -5.41 -2.55
C SER A 157 23.66 -4.67 -2.16
N ASN A 158 23.85 -3.44 -2.63
CA ASN A 158 25.04 -2.62 -2.40
C ASN A 158 24.71 -1.28 -1.71
N PRO A 159 24.01 -1.27 -0.56
CA PRO A 159 23.40 -0.07 0.00
C PRO A 159 24.43 1.01 0.41
N THR A 160 25.68 0.63 0.69
CA THR A 160 26.76 1.57 1.03
C THR A 160 27.25 2.40 -0.15
N SER A 161 26.90 2.01 -1.37
CA SER A 161 27.25 2.71 -2.62
C SER A 161 26.21 3.75 -3.02
N HIS A 162 25.09 3.83 -2.30
CA HIS A 162 23.93 4.66 -2.63
C HIS A 162 23.50 5.52 -1.44
N THR A 163 22.64 6.51 -1.69
CA THR A 163 22.03 7.26 -0.60
C THR A 163 20.95 6.43 0.10
N ALA A 164 20.59 6.80 1.33
CA ALA A 164 19.50 6.13 2.05
C ALA A 164 18.16 6.24 1.29
N ASP A 165 17.93 7.36 0.60
CA ASP A 165 16.73 7.60 -0.19
C ASP A 165 16.71 6.73 -1.45
N ASP A 166 17.85 6.56 -2.13
CA ASP A 166 17.99 5.65 -3.28
C ASP A 166 17.69 4.20 -2.88
N VAL A 167 18.22 3.75 -1.74
CA VAL A 167 17.98 2.41 -1.21
C VAL A 167 16.50 2.23 -0.88
N THR A 168 15.89 3.20 -0.21
CA THR A 168 14.46 3.18 0.13
C THR A 168 13.61 3.11 -1.15
N ALA A 169 13.89 3.95 -2.14
CA ALA A 169 13.19 3.96 -3.42
C ALA A 169 13.37 2.65 -4.19
N ALA A 170 14.57 2.07 -4.17
CA ALA A 170 14.82 0.79 -4.80
C ALA A 170 14.04 -0.36 -4.13
N GLN A 171 13.93 -0.35 -2.79
CA GLN A 171 13.15 -1.35 -2.07
C GLN A 171 11.64 -1.26 -2.37
N PHE A 172 11.06 -0.04 -2.41
CA PHE A 172 9.66 0.13 -2.87
C PHE A 172 9.48 -0.24 -4.34
N GLY A 173 10.49 0.02 -5.18
CA GLY A 173 10.54 -0.43 -6.56
C GLY A 173 10.50 -1.95 -6.67
N MET A 174 11.30 -2.67 -5.87
CA MET A 174 11.29 -4.14 -5.81
C MET A 174 9.95 -4.69 -5.30
N TRP A 175 9.35 -4.04 -4.31
CA TRP A 175 8.02 -4.41 -3.83
C TRP A 175 6.98 -4.37 -4.96
N SER A 176 7.00 -3.34 -5.80
CA SER A 176 6.14 -3.25 -6.98
C SER A 176 6.52 -4.27 -8.07
N ALA A 177 7.80 -4.34 -8.44
CA ALA A 177 8.29 -5.16 -9.56
C ALA A 177 8.31 -6.67 -9.26
N SER A 178 8.12 -7.08 -8.01
CA SER A 178 7.96 -8.50 -7.62
C SER A 178 6.51 -8.97 -7.68
N GLY A 179 5.54 -8.07 -7.88
CA GLY A 179 4.11 -8.37 -7.77
C GLY A 179 3.61 -8.53 -6.33
N SER A 180 4.50 -8.42 -5.32
CA SER A 180 4.13 -8.57 -3.91
C SER A 180 3.23 -7.45 -3.40
N THR A 181 3.12 -6.32 -4.11
CA THR A 181 2.15 -5.26 -3.79
C THR A 181 0.69 -5.65 -4.09
N ARG A 182 0.44 -6.56 -5.04
CA ARG A 182 -0.92 -7.01 -5.36
C ARG A 182 -1.44 -7.88 -4.23
N VAL A 183 -2.51 -7.46 -3.57
CA VAL A 183 -3.19 -8.32 -2.58
C VAL A 183 -3.86 -9.51 -3.29
N PRO A 184 -3.98 -10.69 -2.64
CA PRO A 184 -4.60 -11.86 -3.27
C PRO A 184 -6.07 -11.59 -3.59
N GLU A 185 -6.44 -11.61 -4.87
CA GLU A 185 -7.76 -11.15 -5.33
C GLU A 185 -8.92 -11.97 -4.76
N GLU A 186 -8.83 -13.29 -4.81
CA GLU A 186 -9.87 -14.18 -4.30
C GLU A 186 -10.06 -14.00 -2.78
N LYS A 187 -8.96 -13.88 -2.03
CA LYS A 187 -9.01 -13.68 -0.58
C LYS A 187 -9.51 -12.28 -0.21
N ALA A 188 -9.11 -11.25 -0.94
CA ALA A 188 -9.62 -9.89 -0.78
C ALA A 188 -11.13 -9.80 -1.09
N ALA A 189 -11.61 -10.51 -2.12
CA ALA A 189 -13.03 -10.62 -2.44
C ALA A 189 -13.82 -11.35 -1.34
N ALA A 190 -13.30 -12.48 -0.83
CA ALA A 190 -13.91 -13.18 0.30
C ALA A 190 -13.96 -12.31 1.56
N HIS A 191 -12.90 -11.58 1.88
CA HIS A 191 -12.88 -10.62 2.97
C HIS A 191 -13.84 -9.45 2.75
N LYS A 192 -14.00 -8.99 1.50
CA LYS A 192 -14.96 -7.94 1.15
C LYS A 192 -16.38 -8.37 1.50
N GLU A 193 -16.77 -9.57 1.12
CA GLU A 193 -18.09 -10.14 1.45
C GLU A 193 -18.26 -10.37 2.95
N LYS A 194 -17.23 -10.92 3.61
CA LYS A 194 -17.29 -11.32 5.02
C LYS A 194 -17.25 -10.14 5.99
N TYR A 195 -16.38 -9.17 5.77
CA TYR A 195 -16.06 -8.12 6.74
C TYR A 195 -16.49 -6.73 6.32
N PHE A 196 -16.62 -6.48 5.01
CA PHE A 196 -16.73 -5.12 4.46
C PHE A 196 -17.95 -4.94 3.55
N ALA A 197 -18.98 -5.74 3.78
CA ALA A 197 -20.24 -5.67 3.06
C ALA A 197 -20.85 -4.26 3.17
N GLY A 198 -21.29 -3.71 2.04
CA GLY A 198 -21.85 -2.36 1.96
C GLY A 198 -20.82 -1.22 1.95
N LEU A 199 -19.52 -1.49 2.22
CA LEU A 199 -18.49 -0.51 1.92
C LEU A 199 -18.23 -0.45 0.42
N ARG A 200 -18.05 0.74 -0.12
CA ARG A 200 -17.51 0.97 -1.47
C ARG A 200 -16.13 1.59 -1.33
N PHE A 201 -15.16 1.02 -2.03
CA PHE A 201 -13.81 1.56 -2.15
C PHE A 201 -13.69 2.33 -3.45
N GLN A 202 -12.93 3.42 -3.42
CA GLN A 202 -12.76 4.33 -4.55
C GLN A 202 -11.73 3.80 -5.55
N SER A 203 -12.00 4.02 -6.83
CA SER A 203 -11.03 3.84 -7.91
C SER A 203 -10.09 5.04 -8.04
N LEU A 204 -8.95 4.85 -8.70
CA LEU A 204 -7.97 5.88 -9.03
C LEU A 204 -8.61 6.99 -9.89
N GLU A 205 -9.41 6.64 -10.89
CA GLU A 205 -10.13 7.62 -11.72
C GLU A 205 -11.04 8.50 -10.86
N GLU A 206 -11.81 7.91 -9.93
CA GLU A 206 -12.70 8.68 -9.05
C GLU A 206 -11.93 9.62 -8.13
N ILE A 207 -10.78 9.17 -7.61
CA ILE A 207 -9.89 9.94 -6.75
C ILE A 207 -9.34 11.15 -7.51
N ILE A 208 -8.71 10.92 -8.67
CA ILE A 208 -8.12 11.97 -9.50
C ILE A 208 -9.20 12.96 -9.91
N SER A 209 -10.32 12.47 -10.48
CA SER A 209 -11.46 13.29 -10.90
C SER A 209 -12.07 14.12 -9.76
N THR A 210 -11.98 13.65 -8.52
CA THR A 210 -12.49 14.41 -7.37
C THR A 210 -11.58 15.59 -7.05
N THR A 211 -10.27 15.37 -7.03
CA THR A 211 -9.28 16.43 -6.78
C THR A 211 -9.16 17.46 -7.90
N GLU A 212 -9.53 17.10 -9.13
CA GLU A 212 -9.59 18.02 -10.27
C GLU A 212 -10.85 18.90 -10.26
N ARG A 213 -11.99 18.36 -9.83
CA ARG A 213 -13.25 19.11 -9.73
C ARG A 213 -13.22 20.14 -8.61
N ASP A 214 -12.54 19.81 -7.50
CA ASP A 214 -12.31 20.72 -6.39
C ASP A 214 -10.86 20.58 -5.92
N THR A 215 -10.04 21.57 -6.28
CA THR A 215 -8.60 21.54 -6.04
C THR A 215 -8.21 21.67 -4.57
N GLU A 216 -9.17 22.02 -3.71
CA GLU A 216 -9.00 22.12 -2.26
C GLU A 216 -9.49 20.86 -1.53
N THR A 217 -10.12 19.92 -2.24
CA THR A 217 -10.53 18.65 -1.65
C THR A 217 -9.30 17.85 -1.22
N VAL A 218 -9.31 17.41 0.04
CA VAL A 218 -8.37 16.43 0.58
C VAL A 218 -9.07 15.07 0.63
N ILE A 219 -8.46 14.06 0.01
CA ILE A 219 -8.96 12.67 0.01
C ILE A 219 -8.44 11.82 1.16
#